data_AF-A0A0B2UW37-F1
#
_entry.id   AF-A0A0B2UW37-F1
#
_cell.length_a   1.000
_cell.length_b   1.000
_cell.length_c   1.000
_cell.angle_alpha   90.00
_cell.angle_beta   90.00
_cell.angle_gamma   90.00
#
_symmetry.space_group_name_H-M   'P 1'
#
loop_
_entity.id
_entity.type
_entity.pdbx_description
1 polymer ?
#
loop_
_entity_poly.entity_id
_entity_poly.type
_entity_poly.pdbx_seq_one_letter_code
_entity_poly.pdbx_strand_id
1 'polypeptide(L)'
;MLEWVDLSNNLLGVLRWQSVALARSLLTLVLNGNPLECDCRNEWLKRDLFDENGWHPRELFHLPIRIVTDRQFSKCTFNDCQIASLQPFEAIIDAQLGASIELICDLFGTDELSPSKYATFEWVYANSSYIQTSATHINNRSLSVRIENVTSNEMGIVICKCWSCRMPLFGIIQRKL
;
A
#
# COMPACT_ATOMS: atom_id res chain seq x y z
N MET A 1 -16.08 -6.25 15.74
CA MET A 1 -15.30 -5.23 15.00
C MET A 1 -14.20 -4.75 15.94
N LEU A 2 -12.94 -4.72 15.51
CA LEU A 2 -11.80 -4.37 16.38
C LEU A 2 -11.33 -2.97 16.02
N GLU A 3 -11.58 -1.99 16.88
CA GLU A 3 -11.30 -0.57 16.61
C GLU A 3 -10.11 -0.03 17.39
N TRP A 4 -9.74 -0.72 18.46
CA TRP A 4 -8.69 -0.33 19.38
C TRP A 4 -7.84 -1.54 19.72
N VAL A 5 -6.53 -1.39 19.61
CA VAL A 5 -5.55 -2.40 20.02
C VAL A 5 -4.51 -1.74 20.91
N ASP A 6 -4.37 -2.28 22.11
CA ASP A 6 -3.34 -1.89 23.08
C ASP A 6 -2.27 -2.99 23.15
N LEU A 7 -1.06 -2.65 22.70
CA LEU A 7 0.13 -3.49 22.81
C LEU A 7 1.18 -2.83 23.72
N SER A 8 0.76 -1.96 24.64
CA SER A 8 1.68 -1.26 25.53
C SER A 8 2.42 -2.22 26.48
N ASN A 9 3.61 -1.80 26.93
CA ASN A 9 4.45 -2.51 27.88
C ASN A 9 4.82 -3.94 27.45
N ASN A 10 5.14 -4.10 26.16
CA ASN A 10 5.66 -5.34 25.61
C ASN A 10 7.14 -5.16 25.19
N LEU A 11 7.68 -6.14 24.49
CA LEU A 11 9.07 -6.17 24.00
C LEU A 11 9.15 -5.98 22.48
N LEU A 12 8.23 -5.19 21.89
CA LEU A 12 8.23 -4.93 20.45
C LEU A 12 9.36 -3.95 20.08
N GLY A 13 10.38 -4.45 19.38
CA GLY A 13 11.41 -3.61 18.77
C GLY A 13 10.99 -3.09 17.38
N VAL A 14 10.35 -3.93 16.59
CA VAL A 14 9.90 -3.63 15.23
C VAL A 14 8.46 -4.11 15.02
N LEU A 15 7.64 -3.28 14.39
CA LEU A 15 6.28 -3.62 13.98
C LEU A 15 6.10 -3.28 12.50
N ARG A 16 5.91 -4.30 11.66
CA ARG A 16 5.58 -4.13 10.24
C ARG A 16 4.10 -3.78 10.06
N TRP A 17 3.77 -2.91 9.10
CA TRP A 17 2.40 -2.41 8.89
C TRP A 17 1.41 -3.51 8.51
N GLN A 18 1.87 -4.55 7.81
CA GLN A 18 1.08 -5.69 7.37
C GLN A 18 0.42 -6.43 8.54
N SER A 19 1.04 -6.40 9.72
CA SER A 19 0.52 -7.05 10.93
C SER A 19 -0.78 -6.43 11.44
N VAL A 20 -1.04 -5.15 11.10
CA VAL A 20 -2.24 -4.43 11.56
C VAL A 20 -3.25 -4.15 10.46
N ALA A 21 -2.85 -4.19 9.18
CA ALA A 21 -3.73 -3.98 8.04
C ALA A 21 -4.89 -4.99 7.91
N LEU A 22 -4.79 -6.14 8.57
CA LEU A 22 -5.86 -7.16 8.64
C LEU A 22 -7.07 -6.67 9.44
N ALA A 23 -6.87 -5.78 10.40
CA ALA A 23 -7.94 -5.24 11.23
C ALA A 23 -8.54 -4.02 10.53
N ARG A 24 -9.40 -4.25 9.52
CA ARG A 24 -9.97 -3.20 8.66
C ARG A 24 -10.67 -2.05 9.38
N SER A 25 -11.09 -2.29 10.62
CA SER A 25 -11.77 -1.32 11.47
C SER A 25 -10.85 -0.68 12.51
N LEU A 26 -9.56 -1.00 12.53
CA LEU A 26 -8.64 -0.54 13.56
C LEU A 26 -8.39 0.96 13.39
N LEU A 27 -8.83 1.74 14.38
CA LEU A 27 -8.68 3.19 14.40
C LEU A 27 -7.48 3.60 15.22
N THR A 28 -7.22 2.91 16.34
CA THR A 28 -6.14 3.26 17.26
C THR A 28 -5.25 2.08 17.61
N LEU A 29 -3.95 2.33 17.59
CA LEU A 29 -2.89 1.43 18.02
C LEU A 29 -2.04 2.08 19.13
N VAL A 30 -1.96 1.46 20.29
CA VAL A 30 -1.14 1.92 21.42
C VAL A 30 0.10 1.04 21.57
N LEU A 31 1.28 1.66 21.56
CA LEU A 31 2.59 1.01 21.58
C LEU A 31 3.53 1.53 22.69
N ASN A 32 3.03 2.35 23.62
CA ASN A 32 3.85 2.91 24.70
C ASN A 32 4.51 1.83 25.56
N GLY A 33 5.70 2.10 26.11
CA GLY A 33 6.45 1.15 26.92
C GLY A 33 7.04 -0.02 26.13
N ASN A 34 7.16 0.09 24.81
CA ASN A 34 7.88 -0.87 23.97
C ASN A 34 9.27 -0.31 23.58
N PRO A 35 10.30 -1.16 23.46
CA PRO A 35 11.63 -0.76 23.02
C PRO A 35 11.70 -0.55 21.50
N LEU A 36 10.79 0.25 20.92
CA LEU A 36 10.73 0.48 19.48
C LEU A 36 12.01 1.14 18.96
N GLU A 37 12.63 0.51 17.97
CA GLU A 37 13.89 0.98 17.37
C GLU A 37 13.62 2.03 16.28
N CYS A 38 14.57 2.96 16.09
CA CYS A 38 14.58 3.87 14.93
C CYS A 38 15.01 3.13 13.65
N ASP A 39 14.34 2.02 13.36
CA ASP A 39 14.54 1.12 12.23
C ASP A 39 13.58 1.47 11.10
N CYS A 40 14.03 1.41 9.85
CA CYS A 40 13.21 1.74 8.68
C CYS A 40 11.90 0.94 8.59
N ARG A 41 11.84 -0.27 9.15
CA ARG A 41 10.62 -1.09 9.19
C ARG A 41 9.54 -0.49 10.11
N ASN A 42 9.92 0.44 11.01
CA ASN A 42 9.01 1.20 11.87
C ASN A 42 8.63 2.58 11.28
N GLU A 43 9.17 2.98 10.13
CA GLU A 43 8.98 4.32 9.56
C GLU A 43 7.48 4.67 9.35
N TRP A 44 6.67 3.69 8.92
CA TRP A 44 5.23 3.86 8.68
C TRP A 44 4.44 4.26 9.94
N LEU A 45 4.97 3.98 11.14
CA LEU A 45 4.35 4.39 12.42
C LEU A 45 4.31 5.91 12.57
N LYS A 46 5.25 6.62 11.92
CA LYS A 46 5.40 8.07 12.02
C LYS A 46 5.10 8.81 10.73
N ARG A 47 5.43 8.20 9.59
CA ARG A 47 5.31 8.88 8.30
C ARG A 47 3.86 8.83 7.82
N ASP A 48 3.22 9.99 7.87
CA ASP A 48 2.02 10.23 7.09
C ASP A 48 2.46 10.51 5.66
N LEU A 49 2.36 9.50 4.82
CA LEU A 49 2.56 9.63 3.38
C LEU A 49 1.33 10.37 2.84
N PHE A 50 1.36 11.70 2.82
CA PHE A 50 0.34 12.47 2.12
C PHE A 50 0.62 12.38 0.62
N ASP A 51 -0.38 11.96 -0.14
CA ASP A 51 -0.46 12.32 -1.56
C ASP A 51 -0.98 13.76 -1.66
N GLU A 52 -0.40 14.56 -2.55
CA GLU A 52 -0.86 15.92 -2.88
C GLU A 52 -2.33 15.93 -3.33
N ASN A 53 -2.83 14.79 -3.82
CA ASN A 53 -4.21 14.59 -4.26
C ASN A 53 -5.17 14.12 -3.15
N GLY A 54 -4.73 14.09 -1.89
CA GLY A 54 -5.58 13.85 -0.71
C GLY A 54 -5.85 12.38 -0.39
N TRP A 55 -5.27 11.43 -1.13
CA TRP A 55 -5.37 10.00 -0.81
C TRP A 55 -4.44 9.64 0.36
N HIS A 56 -5.02 9.13 1.43
CA HIS A 56 -4.25 8.70 2.60
C HIS A 56 -3.96 7.19 2.48
N PRO A 57 -2.70 6.73 2.38
CA PRO A 57 -2.38 5.30 2.35
C PRO A 57 -2.90 4.57 3.60
N ARG A 58 -3.07 5.26 4.74
CA ARG A 58 -3.74 4.68 5.90
C ARG A 58 -5.17 4.22 5.59
N GLU A 59 -5.92 4.97 4.79
CA GLU A 59 -7.27 4.57 4.37
C GLU A 59 -7.21 3.42 3.35
N LEU A 60 -6.34 3.54 2.33
CA LEU A 60 -6.19 2.52 1.29
C LEU A 60 -5.73 1.16 1.84
N PHE A 61 -4.87 1.15 2.86
CA PHE A 61 -4.35 -0.06 3.49
C PHE A 61 -5.06 -0.41 4.80
N HIS A 62 -6.11 0.31 5.17
CA HIS A 62 -6.83 0.16 6.44
C HIS A 62 -5.92 0.13 7.67
N LEU A 63 -4.95 1.04 7.71
CA LEU A 63 -4.04 1.21 8.83
C LEU A 63 -4.67 2.08 9.93
N PRO A 64 -4.23 1.91 11.19
CA PRO A 64 -4.66 2.77 12.28
C PRO A 64 -4.38 4.24 11.97
N ILE A 65 -5.40 5.06 12.19
CA ILE A 65 -5.36 6.51 12.06
C ILE A 65 -4.54 7.10 13.21
N ARG A 66 -4.77 6.61 14.43
CA ARG A 66 -4.07 7.07 15.63
C ARG A 66 -3.06 6.04 16.08
N ILE A 67 -1.79 6.45 16.16
CA ILE A 67 -0.72 5.63 16.71
C ILE A 67 -0.14 6.36 17.91
N VAL A 68 -0.11 5.69 19.07
CA VAL A 68 0.41 6.24 20.31
C VAL A 68 1.72 5.53 20.63
N THR A 69 2.83 6.28 20.61
CA THR A 69 4.18 5.77 20.91
C THR A 69 4.84 6.60 21.99
N ASP A 70 5.92 6.07 22.57
CA ASP A 70 6.71 6.82 23.55
C ASP A 70 7.38 8.06 22.95
N ARG A 71 7.68 9.02 23.83
CA ARG A 71 8.39 10.26 23.48
C ARG A 71 9.79 10.01 22.92
N GLN A 72 10.42 8.88 23.26
CA GLN A 72 11.72 8.52 22.72
C GLN A 72 11.60 8.16 21.23
N PHE A 73 10.66 7.27 20.90
CA PHE A 73 10.40 6.88 19.51
C PHE A 73 9.91 8.04 18.65
N SER A 74 9.11 8.97 19.20
CA SER A 74 8.66 10.14 18.43
C SER A 74 9.82 11.04 17.95
N LYS A 75 11.00 10.95 18.57
CA LYS A 75 12.23 11.64 18.15
C LYS A 75 13.03 10.90 17.07
N CYS A 76 12.68 9.66 16.72
CA CYS A 76 13.36 8.91 15.66
C CYS A 76 13.34 9.67 14.32
N THR A 77 14.46 9.59 13.61
CA THR A 77 14.63 10.07 12.24
C THR A 77 14.95 8.90 11.33
N PHE A 78 14.31 8.84 10.17
CA PHE A 78 14.40 7.71 9.22
C PHE A 78 15.12 8.12 7.94
N ASN A 79 16.15 8.97 8.05
CA ASN A 79 16.79 9.62 6.89
C ASN A 79 17.59 8.65 6.01
N ASP A 80 18.11 7.58 6.61
CA ASP A 80 18.91 6.57 5.91
C ASP A 80 18.04 5.47 5.27
N CYS A 81 16.72 5.60 5.36
CA CYS A 81 15.80 4.64 4.80
C CYS A 81 15.71 4.81 3.29
N GLN A 82 15.95 3.72 2.58
CA GLN A 82 15.83 3.68 1.14
C GLN A 82 14.40 4.02 0.73
N ILE A 83 14.27 4.94 -0.23
CA ILE A 83 13.00 5.39 -0.76
C ILE A 83 12.63 4.48 -1.91
N ALA A 84 11.40 3.98 -1.87
CA ALA A 84 10.80 3.24 -2.95
C ALA A 84 9.42 3.83 -3.27
N SER A 85 9.01 3.67 -4.51
CA SER A 85 7.72 4.15 -5.00
C SER A 85 7.19 3.20 -6.06
N LEU A 86 5.86 3.19 -6.22
CA LEU A 86 5.23 2.55 -7.36
C LEU A 86 5.06 3.58 -8.48
N GLN A 87 5.42 3.19 -9.69
CA GLN A 87 5.16 3.96 -10.90
C GLN A 87 4.23 3.17 -11.84
N PRO A 88 3.30 3.83 -12.54
CA PRO A 88 3.02 5.26 -12.43
C PRO A 88 2.41 5.59 -11.06
N PHE A 89 2.84 6.72 -10.48
CA PHE A 89 2.20 7.23 -9.27
C PHE A 89 0.76 7.60 -9.59
N GLU A 90 0.60 8.34 -10.69
CA GLU A 90 -0.67 8.59 -11.37
C GLU A 90 -0.49 8.46 -12.88
N ALA A 91 -1.41 7.76 -13.54
CA ALA A 91 -1.49 7.70 -15.00
C ALA A 91 -2.93 7.78 -15.49
N ILE A 92 -3.10 8.37 -16.67
CA ILE A 92 -4.35 8.35 -17.42
C ILE A 92 -4.10 7.56 -18.71
N ILE A 93 -4.90 6.53 -18.94
CA ILE A 93 -4.85 5.70 -20.13
C ILE A 93 -6.14 5.92 -20.93
N ASP A 94 -5.97 6.37 -22.16
CA ASP A 94 -7.04 6.44 -23.16
C ASP A 94 -7.29 5.03 -23.71
N ALA A 95 -8.45 4.47 -23.37
CA ALA A 95 -8.85 3.12 -23.73
C ALA A 95 -9.96 3.16 -24.78
N GLN A 96 -9.77 2.42 -25.88
CA GLN A 96 -10.80 2.25 -26.89
C GLN A 96 -11.59 0.97 -26.63
N LEU A 97 -12.91 1.05 -26.80
CA LEU A 97 -13.77 -0.12 -26.68
C LEU A 97 -13.36 -1.20 -27.68
N GLY A 98 -13.28 -2.44 -27.23
CA GLY A 98 -12.85 -3.60 -28.01
C GLY A 98 -11.33 -3.74 -28.18
N ALA A 99 -10.53 -2.74 -27.77
CA ALA A 99 -9.07 -2.82 -27.82
C ALA A 99 -8.51 -3.66 -26.66
N SER A 100 -7.22 -3.97 -26.73
CA SER A 100 -6.46 -4.50 -25.60
C SER A 100 -5.66 -3.37 -24.94
N ILE A 101 -5.66 -3.35 -23.61
CA ILE A 101 -4.82 -2.45 -22.82
C ILE A 101 -3.96 -3.26 -21.85
N GLU A 102 -2.78 -2.75 -21.54
CA GLU A 102 -1.91 -3.28 -20.49
C GLU A 102 -1.77 -2.23 -19.40
N LEU A 103 -2.04 -2.63 -18.17
CA LEU A 103 -1.77 -1.81 -16.98
C LEU A 103 -0.49 -2.35 -16.35
N ILE A 104 0.45 -1.48 -16.07
CA ILE A 104 1.74 -1.82 -15.48
C ILE A 104 1.95 -0.97 -14.26
N CYS A 105 2.41 -1.58 -13.17
CA CYS A 105 2.81 -0.93 -11.95
C CYS A 105 4.15 -1.50 -11.49
N ASP A 106 5.18 -0.67 -11.53
CA ASP A 106 6.57 -1.02 -11.29
C ASP A 106 7.06 -0.41 -9.98
N LEU A 107 7.73 -1.22 -9.16
CA LEU A 107 8.41 -0.80 -7.95
C LEU A 107 9.79 -0.25 -8.29
N PHE A 108 9.95 1.06 -8.10
CA PHE A 108 11.20 1.77 -8.27
C PHE A 108 11.91 1.96 -6.92
N GLY A 109 13.24 2.02 -6.99
CA GLY A 109 14.10 2.13 -5.82
C GLY A 109 14.52 0.77 -5.25
N THR A 110 15.05 0.81 -4.04
CA THR A 110 15.53 -0.36 -3.31
C THR A 110 14.68 -0.50 -2.07
N ASP A 111 13.57 -1.24 -2.19
CA ASP A 111 12.77 -1.57 -1.00
C ASP A 111 13.18 -2.92 -0.42
N GLU A 112 13.09 -3.03 0.90
CA GLU A 112 13.17 -4.34 1.57
C GLU A 112 11.83 -5.05 1.37
N LEU A 113 11.80 -6.00 0.44
CA LEU A 113 10.64 -6.85 0.24
C LEU A 113 10.60 -7.93 1.32
N SER A 114 9.54 -7.94 2.12
CA SER A 114 9.29 -9.00 3.07
C SER A 114 8.27 -9.99 2.54
N PRO A 115 8.44 -11.29 2.79
CA PRO A 115 7.36 -12.24 2.66
C PRO A 115 6.17 -11.73 3.47
N SER A 116 5.01 -11.67 2.83
CA SER A 116 3.74 -11.37 3.48
C SER A 116 2.78 -12.55 3.23
N LYS A 117 1.71 -12.67 4.02
CA LYS A 117 0.63 -13.63 3.72
C LYS A 117 -0.14 -13.28 2.43
N TYR A 118 0.05 -12.07 1.90
CA TYR A 118 -0.55 -11.57 0.68
C TYR A 118 0.35 -11.81 -0.53
N ALA A 119 -0.24 -11.78 -1.72
CA ALA A 119 0.53 -11.60 -2.94
C ALA A 119 1.36 -10.31 -2.86
N THR A 120 2.57 -10.31 -3.40
CA THR A 120 3.49 -9.15 -3.35
C THR A 120 2.81 -7.86 -3.79
N PHE A 121 1.94 -7.95 -4.80
CA PHE A 121 1.13 -6.85 -5.29
C PHE A 121 -0.35 -7.23 -5.40
N GLU A 122 -1.23 -6.25 -5.35
CA GLU A 122 -2.68 -6.39 -5.50
C GLU A 122 -3.24 -5.28 -6.42
N TRP A 123 -4.09 -5.66 -7.37
CA TRP A 123 -4.93 -4.72 -8.10
C TRP A 123 -6.26 -4.52 -7.36
N VAL A 124 -6.62 -3.27 -7.09
CA VAL A 124 -7.90 -2.87 -6.52
C VAL A 124 -8.67 -2.07 -7.55
N TYR A 125 -9.89 -2.52 -7.84
CA TYR A 125 -10.75 -1.94 -8.85
C TYR A 125 -12.00 -1.35 -8.21
N ALA A 126 -12.49 -0.22 -8.73
CA ALA A 126 -13.74 0.39 -8.27
C ALA A 126 -14.96 -0.54 -8.44
N ASN A 127 -14.97 -1.36 -9.50
CA ASN A 127 -15.99 -2.37 -9.75
C ASN A 127 -15.33 -3.71 -10.07
N SER A 128 -15.20 -4.57 -9.06
CA SER A 128 -14.50 -5.86 -9.17
C SER A 128 -15.32 -6.95 -9.87
N SER A 129 -16.63 -6.75 -10.06
CA SER A 129 -17.55 -7.78 -10.52
C SER A 129 -17.41 -8.18 -11.99
N TYR A 130 -16.62 -7.45 -12.79
CA TYR A 130 -16.69 -7.54 -14.26
C TYR A 130 -15.35 -7.57 -15.00
N ILE A 131 -14.22 -7.72 -14.30
CA ILE A 131 -12.92 -7.58 -14.98
C ILE A 131 -12.47 -8.91 -15.55
N GLN A 132 -12.60 -9.05 -16.85
CA GLN A 132 -11.98 -10.13 -17.60
C GLN A 132 -10.49 -9.82 -17.78
N THR A 133 -9.68 -10.25 -16.80
CA THR A 133 -8.23 -10.22 -16.93
C THR A 133 -7.78 -11.41 -17.77
N SER A 134 -7.01 -11.17 -18.84
CA SER A 134 -6.53 -12.25 -19.71
C SER A 134 -5.19 -12.81 -19.24
N ALA A 135 -4.33 -11.96 -18.65
CA ALA A 135 -3.09 -12.38 -18.01
C ALA A 135 -2.69 -11.42 -16.88
N THR A 136 -2.23 -11.95 -15.75
CA THR A 136 -1.60 -11.18 -14.68
C THR A 136 -0.16 -11.67 -14.52
N HIS A 137 0.80 -10.76 -14.66
CA HIS A 137 2.20 -11.04 -14.43
C HIS A 137 2.65 -10.35 -13.15
N ILE A 138 3.22 -11.16 -12.25
CA ILE A 138 3.74 -10.67 -10.97
C ILE A 138 5.17 -11.14 -10.89
N ASN A 139 6.10 -10.19 -10.79
CA ASN A 139 7.45 -10.45 -10.32
C ASN A 139 7.70 -9.64 -9.04
N ASN A 140 8.92 -9.65 -8.51
CA ASN A 140 9.23 -8.95 -7.25
C ASN A 140 9.22 -7.42 -7.39
N ARG A 141 9.21 -6.87 -8.60
CA ARG A 141 9.30 -5.43 -8.86
C ARG A 141 8.25 -4.90 -9.83
N SER A 142 7.35 -5.73 -10.34
CA SER A 142 6.39 -5.35 -11.35
C SER A 142 5.13 -6.17 -11.21
N LEU A 143 4.01 -5.49 -11.33
CA LEU A 143 2.68 -6.04 -11.45
C LEU A 143 2.09 -5.53 -12.75
N SER A 144 1.83 -6.41 -13.70
CA SER A 144 1.10 -6.07 -14.92
C SER A 144 -0.16 -6.91 -15.10
N VAL A 145 -1.16 -6.31 -15.72
CA VAL A 145 -2.39 -6.99 -16.11
C VAL A 145 -2.78 -6.56 -17.52
N ARG A 146 -3.08 -7.56 -18.36
CA ARG A 146 -3.64 -7.34 -19.68
C ARG A 146 -5.14 -7.53 -19.65
N ILE A 147 -5.84 -6.56 -20.22
CA ILE A 147 -7.29 -6.59 -20.42
C ILE A 147 -7.51 -6.62 -21.93
N GLU A 148 -8.23 -7.63 -22.39
CA GLU A 148 -8.58 -7.79 -23.81
C GLU A 148 -10.04 -7.43 -24.02
N ASN A 149 -10.35 -6.89 -25.20
CA ASN A 149 -11.71 -6.54 -25.58
C ASN A 149 -12.38 -5.62 -24.55
N VAL A 150 -11.72 -4.51 -24.23
CA VAL A 150 -12.14 -3.54 -23.19
C VAL A 150 -13.58 -3.08 -23.41
N THR A 151 -14.37 -3.08 -22.35
CA THR A 151 -15.74 -2.56 -22.32
C THR A 151 -15.82 -1.31 -21.45
N SER A 152 -17.01 -0.69 -21.38
CA SER A 152 -17.25 0.44 -20.49
C SER A 152 -17.15 0.08 -19.01
N ASN A 153 -17.25 -1.21 -18.65
CA ASN A 153 -17.15 -1.68 -17.26
C ASN A 153 -15.71 -1.61 -16.73
N GLU A 154 -14.71 -1.68 -17.60
CA GLU A 154 -13.30 -1.51 -17.23
C GLU A 154 -12.87 -0.03 -17.23
N MET A 155 -13.79 0.93 -17.28
CA MET A 155 -13.44 2.34 -17.09
C MET A 155 -13.30 2.71 -15.61
N GLY A 156 -12.63 3.83 -15.34
CA GLY A 156 -12.45 4.37 -14.00
C GLY A 156 -11.12 4.02 -13.36
N ILE A 157 -11.06 4.16 -12.04
CA ILE A 157 -9.83 4.11 -11.25
C ILE A 157 -9.45 2.66 -10.91
N VAL A 158 -8.17 2.38 -11.07
CA VAL A 158 -7.49 1.17 -10.62
C VAL A 158 -6.34 1.57 -9.73
N ILE A 159 -6.15 0.85 -8.63
CA ILE A 159 -5.06 1.06 -7.69
C ILE A 159 -4.19 -0.18 -7.68
N CYS A 160 -2.87 -0.04 -7.85
CA CYS A 160 -1.92 -1.09 -7.53
C CYS A 160 -1.38 -0.87 -6.10
N LYS A 161 -1.37 -1.92 -5.29
CA LYS A 161 -0.81 -1.91 -3.94
C LYS A 161 0.39 -2.84 -3.87
N CYS A 162 1.40 -2.49 -3.07
CA CYS A 162 2.50 -3.39 -2.74
C CYS A 162 2.40 -3.87 -1.28
N TRP A 163 2.03 -5.13 -1.08
CA TRP A 163 1.90 -5.73 0.27
C TRP A 163 3.23 -6.20 0.86
N SER A 164 4.21 -6.51 0.03
CA SER A 164 5.54 -6.92 0.49
C SER A 164 6.48 -5.75 0.77
N CYS A 165 6.10 -4.53 0.39
CA CYS A 165 6.91 -3.34 0.57
C CYS A 165 7.01 -2.96 2.05
N ARG A 166 8.14 -2.33 2.42
CA ARG A 166 8.41 -1.87 3.79
C ARG A 166 7.44 -0.77 4.20
N MET A 167 7.07 0.08 3.24
CA MET A 167 6.06 1.13 3.37
C MET A 167 4.77 0.72 2.64
N PRO A 168 3.60 1.24 3.05
CA PRO A 168 2.33 1.00 2.36
C PRO A 168 2.25 1.81 1.06
N LEU A 169 2.92 1.32 0.01
CA LEU A 169 3.05 1.98 -1.29
C LEU A 169 1.91 1.61 -2.24
N PHE A 170 1.37 2.60 -2.95
CA PHE A 170 0.36 2.41 -3.99
C PHE A 170 0.61 3.31 -5.21
N GLY A 171 0.02 2.96 -6.34
CA GLY A 171 -0.07 3.79 -7.54
C GLY A 171 -1.50 3.78 -8.10
N ILE A 172 -1.87 4.84 -8.80
CA ILE A 172 -3.23 5.06 -9.31
C ILE A 172 -3.20 5.14 -10.84
N ILE A 173 -4.12 4.41 -11.48
CA ILE A 173 -4.29 4.45 -12.94
C ILE A 173 -5.76 4.71 -13.25
N GLN A 174 -6.05 5.79 -13.96
CA GLN A 174 -7.37 6.11 -14.48
C GLN A 174 -7.49 5.66 -15.93
N ARG A 175 -8.52 4.87 -16.22
CA ARG A 175 -8.88 4.48 -17.59
C ARG A 175 -10.09 5.31 -18.05
N LYS A 176 -9.96 5.99 -19.19
CA LYS A 176 -11.04 6.79 -19.78
C LYS A 176 -11.21 6.46 -21.26
N LEU A 177 -12.38 6.79 -21.81
CA LEU A 177 -12.71 6.68 -23.23
C LEU A 177 -12.20 7.89 -24.01
#